data_AF-A0A3C1N5V5-F1
#
_entry.id   AF-A0A3C1N5V5-F1
#
_cell.length_a   1.000
_cell.length_b   1.000
_cell.length_c   1.000
_cell.angle_alpha   90.00
_cell.angle_beta   90.00
_cell.angle_gamma   90.00
#
_symmetry.space_group_name_H-M   'P 1'
#
loop_
_entity.id
_entity.type
_entity.pdbx_description
1 polymer ?
#
loop_
_entity_poly.entity_id
_entity_poly.type
_entity_poly.pdbx_seq_one_letter_code
_entity_poly.pdbx_strand_id
1 'polypeptide(L)' 'ETTRIRVDDQATVEALRDFARDFLPQTSCRIEYYSGAQPIFYLFGVEEGIQEALAT' A
#
# COMPACT_ATOMS: atom_id res chain seq x y z
N GLU A 1 14.13 -5.51 3.37
CA GLU A 1 13.41 -6.36 2.41
C GLU A 1 11.92 -6.03 2.52
N THR A 2 11.23 -5.76 1.41
CA THR A 2 9.81 -5.37 1.44
C THR A 2 8.95 -6.63 1.59
N THR A 3 8.44 -6.84 2.80
CA THR A 3 7.73 -8.07 3.14
C THR A 3 6.31 -8.12 2.54
N ARG A 4 5.59 -6.99 2.49
CA ARG A 4 4.20 -6.89 2.01
C ARG A 4 3.87 -5.48 1.47
N ILE A 5 3.00 -5.41 0.47
CA ILE A 5 2.41 -4.16 -0.05
C ILE A 5 0.91 -4.21 0.23
N ARG A 6 0.40 -3.28 1.04
CA ARG A 6 -1.02 -3.21 1.42
C ARG A 6 -1.69 -2.00 0.79
N VAL A 7 -2.87 -2.20 0.24
CA VAL A 7 -3.65 -1.18 -0.48
C VAL A 7 -5.11 -1.29 -0.04
N ASP A 8 -5.74 -0.18 0.32
CA ASP A 8 -7.12 -0.09 0.84
C ASP A 8 -8.18 0.08 -0.24
N ASP A 9 -7.78 0.18 -1.52
CA ASP A 9 -8.69 0.21 -2.66
C ASP A 9 -8.53 -1.05 -3.56
N GLN A 10 -9.64 -1.72 -3.84
CA GLN A 10 -9.62 -2.99 -4.56
C GLN A 10 -9.26 -2.80 -6.05
N ALA A 11 -9.74 -1.75 -6.69
CA ALA A 11 -9.41 -1.47 -8.09
C ALA A 11 -7.91 -1.18 -8.26
N THR A 12 -7.33 -0.48 -7.29
CA THR A 12 -5.90 -0.18 -7.23
C THR A 12 -5.07 -1.44 -7.01
N VAL A 13 -5.52 -2.40 -6.19
CA VAL A 13 -4.86 -3.70 -6.03
C VAL A 13 -4.78 -4.44 -7.36
N GLU A 14 -5.87 -4.49 -8.13
CA GLU A 14 -5.93 -5.16 -9.41
C GLU A 14 -4.98 -4.50 -10.42
N ALA A 15 -5.06 -3.17 -10.56
CA ALA A 15 -4.17 -2.40 -11.43
C ALA A 15 -2.68 -2.59 -11.08
N LEU A 16 -2.35 -2.58 -9.78
CA LEU A 16 -0.97 -2.79 -9.31
C LEU A 16 -0.49 -4.22 -9.55
N ARG A 17 -1.37 -5.23 -9.40
CA ARG A 17 -1.02 -6.63 -9.69
C ARG A 17 -0.75 -6.83 -11.17
N ASP A 18 -1.56 -6.24 -12.04
CA ASP A 18 -1.35 -6.31 -13.49
C ASP A 18 -0.03 -5.66 -13.88
N PHE A 19 0.23 -4.44 -13.39
CA PHE A 19 1.53 -3.79 -13.58
C PHE A 19 2.69 -4.64 -13.04
N ALA A 20 2.59 -5.13 -11.81
CA ALA A 20 3.65 -5.92 -11.20
C ALA A 20 3.88 -7.25 -11.94
N ARG A 21 2.85 -7.84 -12.55
CA ARG A 21 3.01 -9.07 -13.35
C ARG A 21 3.97 -8.86 -14.53
N ASP A 22 3.91 -7.69 -15.14
CA ASP A 22 4.69 -7.35 -16.32
C ASP A 22 6.11 -6.88 -15.98
N PHE A 23 6.26 -6.11 -14.90
CA PHE A 23 7.53 -5.44 -14.57
C PHE A 23 8.27 -6.02 -13.36
N LEU A 24 7.54 -6.59 -12.39
CA LEU A 24 8.06 -7.03 -11.10
C LEU A 24 7.35 -8.31 -10.62
N PRO A 25 7.46 -9.44 -11.35
CA PRO A 25 6.61 -10.62 -11.11
C PRO A 25 6.77 -11.19 -9.68
N GLN A 26 7.96 -11.06 -9.08
CA GLN A 26 8.25 -11.47 -7.70
C GLN A 26 7.52 -10.62 -6.64
N THR A 27 7.08 -9.42 -7.02
CA THR A 27 6.39 -8.47 -6.15
C THR A 27 4.88 -8.59 -6.29
N SER A 28 4.37 -9.09 -7.43
CA SER A 28 2.93 -9.24 -7.69
C SER A 28 2.20 -10.08 -6.62
N CYS A 29 2.85 -11.13 -6.12
CA CYS A 29 2.33 -11.99 -5.06
C CYS A 29 2.33 -11.35 -3.66
N ARG A 30 2.97 -10.18 -3.50
CA ARG A 30 3.08 -9.45 -2.23
C ARG A 30 2.06 -8.33 -2.08
N ILE A 31 1.25 -8.08 -3.11
CA ILE A 31 0.22 -7.04 -3.14
C ILE A 31 -1.07 -7.62 -2.55
N GLU A 32 -1.49 -7.05 -1.42
CA GLU A 32 -2.64 -7.48 -0.62
C GLU A 32 -3.66 -6.35 -0.47
N TYR A 33 -4.94 -6.67 -0.64
CA TYR A 33 -6.02 -5.76 -0.29
C TYR A 33 -6.16 -5.68 1.23
N TYR A 34 -6.21 -4.47 1.75
CA TYR A 34 -6.45 -4.20 3.16
C TYR A 34 -7.92 -3.91 3.39
N SER A 35 -8.59 -4.77 4.15
CA SER A 35 -10.01 -4.66 4.50
C SER A 35 -10.26 -4.31 5.97
N GLY A 36 -9.25 -3.81 6.68
CA GLY A 36 -9.40 -3.46 8.09
C GLY A 36 -10.23 -2.19 8.28
N ALA A 37 -10.92 -2.11 9.43
CA ALA A 37 -11.79 -0.99 9.75
C ALA A 37 -11.04 0.31 10.09
N GLN A 38 -9.74 0.22 10.37
CA GLN A 38 -8.89 1.35 10.74
C GLN A 38 -8.03 1.75 9.53
N PRO A 39 -7.85 3.05 9.20
CA PRO A 39 -7.08 3.40 8.02
C PRO A 39 -5.63 2.91 8.12
N ILE A 40 -5.05 2.46 7.00
CA ILE A 40 -3.73 1.80 6.97
C ILE A 40 -2.65 2.66 7.63
N PHE A 41 -2.67 3.97 7.42
CA PHE A 41 -1.66 4.90 7.95
C PHE A 41 -1.65 4.97 9.48
N TYR A 42 -2.79 4.80 10.13
CA TYR A 42 -2.84 4.71 11.60
C TYR A 42 -2.11 3.47 12.14
N LEU A 43 -2.05 2.37 11.39
CA LEU A 43 -1.36 1.15 11.83
C LEU A 43 0.16 1.36 11.93
N PHE A 44 0.70 2.33 11.21
CA PHE A 44 2.14 2.59 11.12
C PHE A 44 2.53 3.92 11.76
N GLY A 45 1.58 4.65 12.36
CA GLY A 45 1.86 5.93 13.02
C GLY A 45 2.42 7.01 12.08
N VAL A 46 2.16 6.91 10.77
CA VAL A 46 2.74 7.80 9.75
C VAL A 46 2.02 9.15 9.62
N GLU A 47 0.89 9.33 10.32
CA GLU A 47 0.09 10.55 10.31
C GLU A 47 0.90 11.80 10.70
N GLU A 48 1.72 11.70 11.76
CA GLU A 48 2.55 12.82 12.22
C GLU A 48 3.56 13.25 11.14
N GLY A 49 4.22 12.28 10.50
CA GLY A 49 5.17 12.56 9.42
C GLY A 49 4.52 13.16 8.17
N ILE A 50 3.28 12.76 7.86
CA ILE A 50 2.51 13.37 6.76
C ILE A 50 2.15 14.82 7.11
N GLN A 51 1.71 15.08 8.35
CA GLN A 51 1.36 16.43 8.79
C GLN A 51 2.57 17.37 8.81
N GLU A 52 3.73 16.91 9.30
CA GLU A 52 4.97 17.68 9.25
C GLU A 52 5.39 18.02 7.81
N ALA A 53 5.27 17.07 6.88
CA ALA A 53 5.62 17.29 5.47
C ALA A 53 4.68 18.27 4.75
N LEU A 54 3.42 18.37 5.20
CA LEU A 54 2.42 19.30 4.65
C LEU A 54 2.48 20.69 5.31
N ALA A 55 3.06 20.79 6.51
CA ALA A 55 3.30 22.07 7.18
C ALA A 55 4.45 22.81 6.49
N THR A 56 4.10 23.55 5.43
CA THR A 56 4.99 24.50 4.74
C THR A 56 5.17 25.77 5.57
#